data_AF-A0A7V9ASV1-F1
#
_entry.id   AF-A0A7V9ASV1-F1
#
_cell.length_a   1.000
_cell.length_b   1.000
_cell.length_c   1.000
_cell.angle_alpha   90.00
_cell.angle_beta   90.00
_cell.angle_gamma   90.00
#
_symmetry.space_group_name_H-M   'P 1'
#
loop_
_entity.id
_entity.type
_entity.pdbx_description
1 polymer ?
#
loop_
_entity_poly.entity_id
_entity_poly.type
_entity_poly.pdbx_seq_one_letter_code
_entity_poly.pdbx_strand_id
1 'polypeptide(L)' 'MMRFEDLVEKVRASNPDADIELLRRAYVFSAFEHKGQVRHSGEPYLVHPLEVADQLADMKLDVVAIAAG' A
#
# COMPACT_ATOMS: atom_id res chain seq x y z
N MET A 1 9.34 4.06 -7.88
CA MET A 1 8.48 2.96 -7.41
C MET A 1 8.34 3.14 -5.92
N MET A 2 7.11 3.35 -5.47
CA MET A 2 6.78 3.47 -4.06
C MET A 2 7.28 2.24 -3.29
N ARG A 3 7.80 2.42 -2.07
CA ARG A 3 8.11 1.31 -1.14
C ARG A 3 7.10 1.30 -0.01
N PHE A 4 6.95 0.14 0.63
CA PHE A 4 6.05 0.01 1.77
C PHE A 4 6.44 0.94 2.93
N GLU A 5 7.74 1.09 3.19
CA GLU A 5 8.24 1.98 4.24
C GLU A 5 7.88 3.44 3.98
N ASP A 6 7.96 3.88 2.72
CA ASP A 6 7.60 5.24 2.31
C ASP A 6 6.09 5.48 2.58
N LEU A 7 5.25 4.46 2.40
CA LEU A 7 3.80 4.55 2.63
C LEU A 7 3.52 4.66 4.13
N VAL A 8 4.22 3.86 4.95
CA VAL A 8 4.11 3.91 6.40
C VAL A 8 4.50 5.28 6.95
N GLU A 9 5.59 5.87 6.43
CA GLU A 9 6.00 7.22 6.82
C GLU A 9 4.94 8.26 6.46
N LYS A 10 4.39 8.19 5.25
CA LYS A 10 3.31 9.08 4.79
C LYS A 10 2.05 8.96 5.67
N VAL A 11 1.62 7.74 5.98
CA VAL A 11 0.44 7.50 6.84
C VAL A 11 0.68 7.98 8.26
N ARG A 12 1.85 7.75 8.85
CA ARG A 12 2.17 8.24 10.19
C ARG A 12 2.23 9.76 10.27
N ALA A 13 2.64 10.43 9.20
CA ALA A 13 2.68 11.89 9.16
C ALA A 13 1.28 12.52 9.17
N SER A 14 0.27 11.84 8.62
CA SER A 14 -1.13 12.30 8.64
C SER A 14 -1.94 11.78 9.82
N ASN A 15 -1.62 10.57 10.31
CA ASN A 15 -2.26 9.91 11.45
C ASN A 15 -1.24 9.10 12.26
N PRO A 16 -0.63 9.71 13.31
CA PRO A 16 0.37 9.05 14.15
C PRO A 16 -0.12 7.77 14.85
N ASP A 17 -1.43 7.68 15.10
CA ASP A 17 -2.08 6.56 15.80
C ASP A 17 -2.62 5.49 14.84
N ALA A 18 -2.33 5.59 13.53
CA ALA A 18 -2.79 4.64 12.54
C ALA A 18 -2.30 3.20 12.83
N ASP A 19 -3.16 2.21 12.60
CA ASP A 19 -2.83 0.80 12.72
C ASP A 19 -1.92 0.34 11.56
N ILE A 20 -0.62 0.56 11.72
CA ILE A 20 0.39 0.15 10.74
C ILE A 20 0.48 -1.38 10.60
N GLU A 21 0.03 -2.15 11.60
CA GLU A 21 0.00 -3.61 11.49
C GLU A 21 -1.04 -4.06 10.47
N LEU A 22 -2.18 -3.38 10.38
CA LEU A 22 -3.15 -3.62 9.31
C LEU A 22 -2.52 -3.42 7.93
N LEU A 23 -1.83 -2.29 7.70
CA LEU A 23 -1.16 -2.02 6.43
C LEU A 23 -0.11 -3.07 6.08
N ARG A 24 0.68 -3.51 7.06
CA ARG A 24 1.70 -4.52 6.83
C ARG A 24 1.09 -5.86 6.44
N ARG A 25 0.02 -6.28 7.12
CA ARG A 25 -0.71 -7.51 6.77
C ARG A 25 -1.30 -7.42 5.36
N ALA A 26 -1.90 -6.28 5.00
CA ALA A 26 -2.43 -6.05 3.65
C ALA A 26 -1.32 -6.10 2.58
N TYR A 27 -0.18 -5.45 2.83
CA TYR A 27 0.97 -5.49 1.93
C TYR A 27 1.52 -6.91 1.74
N VAL A 28 1.71 -7.66 2.82
CA VAL A 28 2.21 -9.05 2.75
C VAL A 28 1.22 -9.95 2.02
N PHE A 29 -0.08 -9.79 2.29
CA PHE A 29 -1.14 -10.53 1.59
C PHE A 29 -1.12 -10.22 0.08
N SER A 30 -1.12 -8.94 -0.28
CA SER A 30 -1.06 -8.49 -1.68
C SER A 30 0.20 -9.01 -2.39
N ALA A 31 1.37 -8.92 -1.76
CA ALA A 31 2.62 -9.41 -2.31
C ALA A 31 2.63 -10.93 -2.52
N PHE A 32 1.99 -11.68 -1.62
CA PHE A 32 1.85 -13.14 -1.74
C PHE A 32 0.91 -13.52 -2.87
N GLU A 33 -0.31 -12.96 -2.90
CA GLU A 33 -1.34 -13.30 -3.90
C GLU A 33 -0.93 -12.88 -5.31
N HIS A 34 -0.22 -11.75 -5.44
CA HIS A 34 0.27 -11.26 -6.72
C HIS A 34 1.66 -11.76 -7.12
N LYS A 35 2.23 -12.73 -6.40
CA LYS A 35 3.56 -13.26 -6.72
C LYS A 35 3.61 -13.84 -8.13
N GLY A 36 4.54 -13.32 -8.94
CA GLY A 36 4.74 -13.76 -10.33
C GLY A 36 3.73 -13.20 -11.33
N GLN A 37 2.72 -12.44 -10.87
CA GLN A 37 1.81 -11.74 -11.75
C GLN A 37 2.44 -10.46 -12.28
N VAL A 38 2.18 -10.15 -13.55
CA VAL A 38 2.68 -8.94 -14.22
C VAL A 38 1.52 -8.17 -14.84
N ARG A 39 1.64 -6.84 -14.88
CA ARG A 39 0.71 -5.96 -15.60
C ARG A 39 0.98 -6.02 -17.09
N HIS A 40 0.08 -5.43 -17.88
CA HIS A 40 0.31 -5.22 -19.31
C HIS A 40 1.57 -4.38 -19.59
N SER A 41 1.98 -3.51 -18.66
CA SER A 41 3.25 -2.75 -18.74
C SER A 41 4.51 -3.62 -18.60
N GLY A 42 4.38 -4.87 -18.16
CA GLY A 42 5.50 -5.76 -17.81
C GLY A 42 5.99 -5.63 -16.37
N GLU A 43 5.47 -4.67 -15.61
CA GLU A 43 5.83 -4.48 -14.20
C GLU A 43 5.19 -5.56 -13.29
N PRO A 44 5.83 -5.90 -12.16
CA PRO A 44 5.21 -6.73 -11.13
C PRO A 44 3.87 -6.14 -10.70
N TYR A 45 2.84 -6.99 -10.59
CA TYR A 45 1.48 -6.51 -10.30
C TYR A 45 1.39 -5.74 -8.98
N LEU A 46 2.18 -6.12 -7.97
CA LEU A 46 2.29 -5.45 -6.66
C LEU A 46 2.57 -3.94 -6.75
N VAL A 47 3.21 -3.46 -7.83
CA VAL A 47 3.42 -2.03 -8.05
C VAL A 47 2.08 -1.28 -8.01
N HIS A 48 1.04 -1.83 -8.65
CA HIS A 48 -0.23 -1.12 -8.79
C HIS A 48 -0.98 -0.91 -7.47
N PRO A 49 -1.25 -1.95 -6.65
CA PRO A 49 -1.86 -1.76 -5.33
C PRO A 49 -1.07 -0.79 -4.45
N LEU A 50 0.26 -0.85 -4.48
CA LEU A 50 1.08 0.03 -3.65
C LEU A 50 0.98 1.51 -4.05
N GLU A 51 0.88 1.80 -5.35
CA GLU A 51 0.66 3.16 -5.86
C GLU A 51 -0.79 3.62 -5.61
N VAL A 52 -1.78 2.72 -5.59
CA VAL A 52 -3.17 3.05 -5.17
C VAL A 52 -3.19 3.42 -3.69
N ALA A 53 -2.58 2.60 -2.83
CA ALA A 53 -2.46 2.88 -1.39
C ALA A 53 -1.77 4.23 -1.13
N ASP A 54 -0.76 4.58 -1.93
CA ASP A 54 -0.08 5.88 -1.85
C ASP A 54 -1.01 7.06 -2.17
N GLN A 55 -1.83 6.94 -3.23
CA GLN A 55 -2.84 7.95 -3.58
C GLN A 55 -3.90 8.10 -2.49
N LEU A 56 -4.36 7.00 -1.89
CA LEU A 56 -5.33 7.04 -0.79
C LEU A 56 -4.72 7.70 0.48
N ALA A 57 -3.43 7.48 0.71
CA ALA A 57 -2.69 8.15 1.78
C ALA A 57 -2.53 9.66 1.51
N ASP A 58 -2.30 10.10 0.27
CA ASP A 58 -2.29 11.52 -0.12
C ASP A 58 -3.66 12.18 0.10
N MET A 59 -4.74 11.44 -0.14
CA MET A 59 -6.11 11.85 0.17
C MET A 59 -6.42 11.87 1.67
N LYS A 60 -5.47 11.45 2.53
CA LYS A 60 -5.60 11.35 3.99
C LYS A 60 -6.78 10.48 4.42
N LEU A 61 -7.06 9.40 3.69
CA LEU A 61 -8.07 8.44 4.07
C LEU A 61 -7.63 7.61 5.28
N ASP A 62 -8.58 6.91 5.88
CA ASP A 62 -8.28 6.06 7.02
C ASP A 62 -7.46 4.83 6.61
N VAL A 63 -6.85 4.20 7.62
CA VAL A 63 -5.96 3.05 7.42
C VAL A 63 -6.70 1.85 6.80
N VAL A 64 -8.02 1.76 6.98
CA VAL A 64 -8.85 0.69 6.43
C VAL A 64 -9.01 0.87 4.92
N ALA A 65 -9.30 2.08 4.47
CA ALA A 65 -9.38 2.42 3.05
C ALA A 65 -8.02 2.23 2.37
N ILE A 66 -6.93 2.69 3.00
CA ILE A 66 -5.58 2.52 2.46
C ILE A 66 -5.20 1.04 2.35
N ALA A 67 -5.56 0.22 3.33
CA ALA A 67 -5.33 -1.23 3.29
C ALA A 67 -6.17 -1.96 2.23
N ALA A 68 -7.30 -1.38 1.82
CA ALA A 68 -8.18 -1.94 0.80
C ALA A 68 -7.75 -1.61 -0.64
N GLY A 69 -6.92 -0.56 -0.81
CA GLY A 69 -6.31 -0.18 -2.08
C GLY A 69 -5.13 -1.06 -2.46
#